data_AF-A0A9D9PUX1-F1
#
_entry.id   AF-A0A9D9PUX1-F1
#
_cell.length_a   1.000
_cell.length_b   1.000
_cell.length_c   1.000
_cell.angle_alpha   90.00
_cell.angle_beta   90.00
_cell.angle_gamma   90.00
#
_symmetry.space_group_name_H-M   'P 1'
#
loop_
_entity.id
_entity.type
_entity.pdbx_description
1 polymer ?
#
loop_
_entity_poly.entity_id
_entity_poly.type
_entity_poly.pdbx_seq_one_letter_code
_entity_poly.pdbx_strand_id
1 'polypeptide(L)'
;PLAAFCERGIVTMDVEARQEIETAVQAVDDALTGLVGFLMTLRPTLRNEILQICGRHMDRAREARERLRALLETSPGPDAT
;
A
#
# COMPACT_ATOMS: atom_id res chain seq x y z
N PRO A 1 -15.88 38.60 1.14
CA PRO A 1 -14.94 37.91 2.07
C PRO A 1 -14.78 36.44 1.67
N LEU A 2 -13.84 36.18 0.76
CA LEU A 2 -13.67 34.92 0.01
C LEU A 2 -12.45 34.09 0.46
N ALA A 3 -11.83 34.43 1.60
CA ALA A 3 -10.55 33.85 2.02
C ALA A 3 -10.63 32.84 3.20
N ALA A 4 -11.79 32.69 3.85
CA ALA A 4 -11.93 31.87 5.06
C ALA A 4 -12.52 30.47 4.81
N PHE A 5 -12.90 30.14 3.57
CA PHE A 5 -13.57 28.88 3.24
C PHE A 5 -12.64 27.79 2.70
N CYS A 6 -11.33 28.08 2.62
CA CYS A 6 -10.33 27.18 2.02
C CYS A 6 -9.65 26.21 3.01
N GLU A 7 -9.96 26.22 4.32
CA GLU A 7 -9.01 25.65 5.30
C GLU A 7 -9.40 24.38 6.06
N ARG A 8 -10.61 23.82 5.98
CA ARG A 8 -10.96 22.65 6.83
C ARG A 8 -11.81 21.58 6.18
N GLY A 9 -11.43 21.17 4.97
CA GLY A 9 -11.73 19.83 4.49
C GLY A 9 -10.70 18.84 5.02
N ILE A 10 -10.58 18.69 6.35
CA ILE A 10 -9.94 17.48 6.89
C ILE A 10 -10.88 16.36 6.45
N VAL A 11 -10.50 15.65 5.40
CA VAL A 11 -11.17 14.42 5.00
C VAL A 11 -10.84 13.43 6.11
N THR A 12 -11.64 13.42 7.17
CA THR A 12 -11.57 12.38 8.19
C THR A 12 -11.97 11.10 7.49
N MET A 13 -10.99 10.26 7.19
CA MET A 13 -11.23 8.94 6.65
C MET A 13 -12.08 8.16 7.64
N ASP A 14 -13.18 7.60 7.15
CA ASP A 14 -14.07 6.77 7.93
C ASP A 14 -13.31 5.56 8.51
N VAL A 15 -13.71 5.11 9.70
CA VAL A 15 -13.02 4.01 10.42
C VAL A 15 -13.10 2.73 9.61
N GLU A 16 -14.22 2.48 8.92
CA GLU A 16 -14.40 1.34 8.02
C GLU A 16 -13.44 1.42 6.83
N ALA A 17 -13.38 2.56 6.15
CA ALA A 17 -12.45 2.80 5.04
C ALA A 17 -10.98 2.64 5.47
N ARG A 18 -10.62 3.10 6.68
CA ARG A 18 -9.28 2.91 7.25
C ARG A 18 -8.97 1.41 7.43
N GLN A 19 -9.89 0.67 8.03
CA GLN A 19 -9.73 -0.76 8.28
C GLN A 19 -9.62 -1.56 6.97
N GLU A 20 -10.38 -1.18 5.94
CA GLU A 20 -10.30 -1.77 4.61
C GLU A 20 -8.94 -1.51 3.95
N ILE A 21 -8.41 -0.28 4.05
CA ILE A 21 -7.09 0.07 3.51
C ILE A 21 -5.99 -0.69 4.26
N GLU A 22 -6.06 -0.79 5.59
CA GLU A 22 -5.12 -1.60 6.39
C GLU A 22 -5.14 -3.07 5.97
N THR A 23 -6.33 -3.63 5.76
CA THR A 23 -6.51 -5.01 5.28
C THR A 23 -5.91 -5.19 3.88
N ALA A 24 -6.13 -4.22 2.98
CA ALA A 24 -5.58 -4.24 1.63
C ALA A 24 -4.05 -4.16 1.63
N VAL A 25 -3.46 -3.30 2.48
CA VAL A 25 -2.00 -3.21 2.67
C VAL A 25 -1.43 -4.54 3.13
N GLN A 26 -2.05 -5.15 4.15
CA GLN A 26 -1.60 -6.44 4.68
C GLN A 26 -1.67 -7.55 3.63
N ALA A 27 -2.77 -7.63 2.87
CA ALA A 27 -2.92 -8.62 1.80
C ALA A 27 -1.84 -8.48 0.71
N VAL A 28 -1.47 -7.25 0.35
CA VAL A 28 -0.38 -7.00 -0.61
C VAL A 28 0.98 -7.39 -0.02
N ASP A 29 1.22 -7.11 1.26
CA ASP A 29 2.45 -7.52 1.95
C ASP A 29 2.63 -9.02 2.04
N ASP A 30 1.58 -9.74 2.42
CA ASP A 30 1.59 -11.20 2.52
C ASP A 30 1.84 -11.84 1.15
N ALA A 31 1.18 -11.33 0.10
CA ALA A 31 1.37 -11.81 -1.26
C ALA A 31 2.81 -11.56 -1.76
N LEU A 32 3.37 -10.37 -1.51
CA LEU A 32 4.75 -10.05 -1.90
C LEU A 32 5.76 -10.89 -1.13
N THR A 33 5.54 -11.11 0.17
CA THR A 33 6.39 -11.94 1.02
C THR A 33 6.38 -13.39 0.57
N GLY A 34 5.18 -13.95 0.32
CA GLY A 34 5.01 -15.31 -0.22
C GLY A 34 5.68 -15.47 -1.58
N LEU A 35 5.55 -14.48 -2.47
CA LEU A 35 6.19 -14.51 -3.78
C LEU A 35 7.72 -14.48 -3.68
N VAL A 36 8.28 -13.60 -2.84
CA VAL A 36 9.74 -13.56 -2.61
C VAL A 36 10.22 -14.88 -2.01
N GLY A 37 9.51 -15.42 -1.03
CA GLY A 37 9.81 -16.73 -0.43
C GLY A 37 9.83 -17.84 -1.49
N PHE A 38 8.81 -17.91 -2.34
CA PHE A 38 8.76 -18.85 -3.45
C PHE A 38 9.94 -18.70 -4.40
N LEU A 39 10.24 -17.47 -4.83
CA LEU A 39 11.36 -17.18 -5.74
C LEU A 39 12.72 -17.64 -5.17
N MET A 40 12.90 -17.59 -3.85
CA MET A 40 14.14 -18.04 -3.21
C MET A 40 14.30 -19.56 -3.19
N THR A 41 13.22 -20.34 -3.39
CA THR A 41 13.29 -21.80 -3.52
C THR A 41 13.66 -22.26 -4.93
N LEU A 42 13.60 -21.35 -5.91
CA LEU A 42 13.85 -21.65 -7.32
C LEU A 42 15.35 -21.62 -7.64
N ARG A 43 15.73 -22.39 -8.67
CA ARG A 43 17.09 -22.32 -9.24
C ARG A 43 17.36 -20.90 -9.78
N PRO A 44 18.62 -20.41 -9.69
CA PRO A 44 18.96 -19.04 -10.07
C PRO A 44 18.51 -18.61 -11.47
N THR A 45 18.61 -19.51 -12.46
CA THR A 45 18.22 -19.22 -13.85
C THR A 45 16.72 -18.95 -13.96
N LEU A 46 15.91 -19.85 -13.41
CA LEU A 46 14.45 -19.77 -13.47
C LEU A 46 13.91 -18.62 -12.61
N ARG A 47 14.56 -18.35 -11.47
CA ARG A 47 14.31 -17.16 -10.65
C ARG A 47 14.56 -15.87 -11.45
N ASN A 48 15.65 -15.79 -12.20
CA ASN A 48 15.97 -14.61 -13.02
C ASN A 48 14.94 -14.41 -14.14
N GLU A 49 14.54 -15.47 -14.83
CA GLU A 49 13.51 -15.41 -15.86
C GLU A 49 12.17 -14.90 -15.29
N ILE A 50 11.74 -15.45 -14.15
CA ILE A 50 10.52 -14.98 -13.49
C ILE A 50 10.67 -13.54 -13.01
N LEU A 51 11.82 -13.14 -12.45
CA LEU A 51 12.05 -11.76 -12.05
C LEU A 51 12.09 -10.80 -13.24
N GLN A 52 12.56 -11.21 -14.41
CA GLN A 52 12.51 -10.38 -15.61
C GLN A 52 11.07 -10.15 -16.09
N ILE A 53 10.21 -11.15 -16.00
CA ILE A 53 8.81 -11.04 -16.41
C ILE A 53 7.98 -10.30 -15.35
N CYS A 54 8.12 -10.70 -14.10
CA CYS A 54 7.26 -10.28 -12.99
C CYS A 54 7.82 -9.11 -12.18
N GLY A 55 9.10 -8.75 -12.33
CA GLY A 55 9.76 -7.74 -11.50
C GLY A 55 9.04 -6.40 -11.51
N ARG A 56 8.65 -5.91 -12.70
CA ARG A 56 7.87 -4.66 -12.83
C ARG A 56 6.51 -4.74 -12.14
N HIS A 57 5.89 -5.92 -12.07
CA HIS A 57 4.63 -6.10 -11.35
C HIS A 57 4.84 -6.09 -9.82
N MET A 58 5.94 -6.69 -9.35
CA MET A 58 6.33 -6.63 -7.93
C MET A 58 6.63 -5.20 -7.49
N ASP A 59 7.33 -4.43 -8.33
CA ASP A 59 7.62 -3.02 -8.05
C ASP A 59 6.34 -2.17 -8.00
N ARG A 60 5.41 -2.38 -8.94
CA ARG A 60 4.09 -1.72 -8.92
C ARG A 60 3.27 -2.08 -7.69
N ALA A 61 3.30 -3.34 -7.27
CA ALA A 61 2.59 -3.77 -6.06
C ALA A 61 3.19 -3.12 -4.80
N ARG A 62 4.52 -3.00 -4.73
CA ARG A 62 5.21 -2.26 -3.65
C ARG A 62 4.85 -0.77 -3.65
N GLU A 63 4.85 -0.11 -4.81
CA GLU A 63 4.41 1.29 -4.92
C GLU A 63 2.95 1.46 -4.50
N ALA A 64 2.06 0.56 -4.93
CA ALA A 64 0.64 0.62 -4.56
C ALA A 64 0.46 0.50 -3.04
N ARG A 65 1.16 -0.45 -2.42
CA ARG A 65 1.18 -0.59 -0.96
C ARG A 65 1.67 0.69 -0.27
N GLU A 66 2.75 1.29 -0.75
CA GLU A 66 3.31 2.50 -0.15
C GLU A 66 2.35 3.68 -0.25
N ARG A 67 1.66 3.83 -1.38
CA ARG A 67 0.60 4.84 -1.54
C ARG A 67 -0.56 4.61 -0.58
N LEU A 68 -0.99 3.37 -0.40
CA LEU A 68 -2.05 3.03 0.57
C LEU A 68 -1.61 3.33 2.01
N ARG A 69 -0.37 3.03 2.39
CA ARG A 69 0.19 3.39 3.70
C ARG A 69 0.25 4.91 3.91
N ALA A 70 0.69 5.66 2.90
CA ALA A 70 0.70 7.12 2.97
C ALA A 70 -0.71 7.71 3.18
N LEU A 71 -1.76 7.09 2.61
CA LEU A 71 -3.15 7.50 2.87
C LEU A 71 -3.57 7.27 4.33
N LEU A 72 -3.09 6.19 4.97
CA LEU A 72 -3.35 5.91 6.39
C LEU A 72 -2.66 6.92 7.33
N GLU A 73 -1.48 7.41 6.94
CA GLU A 73 -0.68 8.37 7.72
C GLU A 73 -1.15 9.82 7.55
N THR A 74 -1.67 10.16 6.36
CA THR A 74 -2.15 11.52 6.04
C THR A 74 -3.57 11.80 6.50
N SER A 75 -4.36 10.77 6.83
CA SER A 75 -5.67 10.95 7.48
C SER A 75 -5.54 10.81 9.01
N PRO A 76 -5.68 11.90 9.80
CA PRO A 76 -5.80 11.78 11.24
C PRO A 76 -7.03 10.95 11.56
N GLY A 77 -6.85 9.94 12.43
CA GLY A 77 -7.98 9.19 12.98
C GLY A 77 -8.89 10.09 13.82
N PRO A 78 -10.14 9.68 14.08
CA PRO A 78 -11.10 10.46 14.86
C PRO A 78 -10.65 10.78 16.30
N ASP A 79 -9.61 10.10 16.80
CA ASP A 79 -9.12 10.23 18.17
C ASP A 79 -7.98 11.26 18.34
N ALA A 80 -7.66 12.05 17.32
CA ALA A 80 -6.76 13.20 17.45
C ALA A 80 -7.52 14.43 17.98
N THR A 81 -8.10 14.33 19.18
CA THR A 81 -8.61 15.49 19.94
C THR A 81 -8.10 15.45 21.37
#